data_AF-A0A7S0W456-F1
#
_entry.id   AF-A0A7S0W456-F1
#
_cell.length_a   1.000
_cell.length_b   1.000
_cell.length_c   1.000
_cell.angle_alpha   90.00
_cell.angle_beta   90.00
_cell.angle_gamma   90.00
#
_symmetry.space_group_name_H-M   'P 1'
#
loop_
_entity.id
_entity.type
_entity.pdbx_description
1 polymer ?
#
loop_
_entity_poly.entity_id
_entity_poly.type
_entity_poly.pdbx_seq_one_letter_code
_entity_poly.pdbx_strand_id
1 'polypeptide(L)'
;EDRKVYRGLRGLQLPDAFTTADQYGVCGGVEFAMLSTTLEKSVALQYANDAVPLIFEIQVGGVDRGASLNFLSQYPEEDEILFPPRSYLEVMNRTPRREIGPDNKP
;
A
#
# COMPACT_ATOMS: atom_id res chain seq x y z
N GLU A 1 16.18 -6.09 8.70
CA GLU A 1 15.79 -4.80 8.09
C GLU A 1 14.31 -4.86 7.77
N ASP A 2 13.54 -3.87 8.25
CA ASP A 2 12.13 -3.75 7.91
C ASP A 2 12.02 -3.33 6.44
N ARG A 3 11.63 -4.27 5.58
CA ARG A 3 11.35 -3.99 4.17
C ARG A 3 9.92 -3.45 4.07
N LYS A 4 9.74 -2.39 3.28
CA LYS A 4 8.45 -1.75 3.06
C LYS A 4 8.18 -1.65 1.57
N VAL A 5 6.92 -1.82 1.21
CA VAL A 5 6.40 -1.53 -0.13
C VAL A 5 5.22 -0.57 -0.01
N TYR A 6 4.95 0.16 -1.09
CA TYR A 6 3.95 1.21 -1.12
C TYR A 6 2.92 0.96 -2.22
N ARG A 7 1.65 1.30 -1.96
CA ARG A 7 0.58 1.29 -2.96
C ARG A 7 -0.24 2.55 -2.88
N GLY A 8 -0.36 3.24 -4.01
CA GLY A 8 -1.24 4.39 -4.15
C GLY A 8 -2.65 3.98 -4.56
N LEU A 9 -3.65 4.61 -3.95
CA LEU A 9 -5.06 4.39 -4.25
C LEU A 9 -5.74 5.74 -4.51
N ARG A 10 -6.48 5.82 -5.61
CA ARG A 10 -7.22 7.01 -6.03
C ARG A 10 -8.72 6.78 -5.91
N GLY A 11 -9.47 7.78 -5.45
CA GLY A 11 -10.93 7.73 -5.38
C GLY A 11 -11.50 6.68 -4.43
N LEU A 12 -10.70 6.21 -3.47
CA LEU A 12 -11.12 5.20 -2.49
C LEU A 12 -11.38 5.85 -1.13
N GLN A 13 -12.60 5.71 -0.64
CA GLN A 13 -12.88 5.85 0.79
C GLN A 13 -12.53 4.53 1.48
N LEU A 14 -11.69 4.57 2.51
CA LEU A 14 -11.33 3.38 3.27
C LEU A 14 -12.58 2.72 3.86
N PRO A 15 -12.81 1.41 3.61
CA PRO A 15 -13.91 0.69 4.22
C PRO A 15 -13.78 0.63 5.74
N ASP A 16 -14.92 0.53 6.44
CA ASP A 16 -14.96 0.44 7.91
C ASP A 16 -14.15 -0.73 8.47
N ALA A 17 -13.94 -1.79 7.69
CA ALA A 17 -13.09 -2.92 8.07
C ALA A 17 -11.62 -2.52 8.35
N PHE A 18 -11.16 -1.37 7.86
CA PHE A 18 -9.82 -0.84 8.13
C PHE A 18 -9.74 0.01 9.40
N THR A 19 -10.87 0.36 10.02
CA THR A 19 -10.95 1.17 11.25
C THR A 19 -11.63 0.45 12.40
N THR A 20 -12.54 -0.48 12.11
CA THR A 20 -13.34 -1.26 13.06
C THR A 20 -12.93 -2.72 12.99
N ALA A 21 -12.49 -3.25 14.13
CA ALA A 21 -12.05 -4.63 14.22
C ALA A 21 -13.20 -5.64 14.07
N ASP A 22 -12.91 -6.77 13.44
CA ASP A 22 -13.84 -7.89 13.34
C ASP A 22 -13.96 -8.67 14.67
N GLN A 23 -14.70 -9.78 14.66
CA GLN A 23 -14.89 -10.64 15.84
C GLN A 23 -13.60 -11.27 16.38
N TYR A 24 -12.51 -11.25 15.62
CA TYR A 24 -11.19 -11.74 16.01
C TYR A 24 -10.23 -10.61 16.43
N GLY A 25 -10.70 -9.35 16.41
CA GLY A 25 -9.89 -8.20 16.79
C GLY A 25 -9.02 -7.64 15.65
N VAL A 26 -9.22 -8.10 14.42
CA VAL A 26 -8.41 -7.74 13.25
C VAL A 26 -9.10 -6.63 12.45
N CYS A 27 -8.31 -5.64 12.02
CA CYS A 27 -8.74 -4.65 11.03
C CYS A 27 -7.97 -4.92 9.73
N GLY A 28 -8.63 -4.90 8.58
CA GLY A 28 -7.97 -5.22 7.33
C GLY A 28 -8.91 -5.56 6.18
N GLY A 29 -8.33 -6.08 5.11
CA GLY A 29 -9.06 -6.48 3.92
C GLY A 29 -8.25 -7.37 2.98
N VAL A 30 -8.96 -8.06 2.10
CA VAL A 30 -8.37 -8.90 1.05
C VAL A 30 -8.37 -8.13 -0.26
N GLU A 31 -7.22 -8.04 -0.92
CA GLU A 31 -7.15 -7.65 -2.33
C GLU A 31 -7.45 -8.88 -3.19
N PHE A 32 -8.56 -8.87 -3.92
CA PHE A 32 -8.99 -10.02 -4.72
C PHE A 32 -8.15 -10.21 -5.99
N ALA A 33 -7.62 -9.12 -6.54
CA ALA A 33 -6.75 -9.13 -7.70
C ALA A 33 -5.28 -9.28 -7.28
N MET A 34 -4.36 -9.21 -8.25
CA MET A 34 -2.95 -9.05 -7.95
C MET A 34 -2.73 -7.71 -7.22
N LEU A 35 -2.00 -7.74 -6.10
CA LEU A 35 -1.70 -6.54 -5.34
C LEU A 35 -0.36 -5.97 -5.83
N SER A 36 -0.45 -4.98 -6.71
CA SER A 36 0.71 -4.24 -7.26
C SER A 36 1.18 -3.17 -6.26
N THR A 37 2.49 -3.16 -5.99
CA THR A 37 3.16 -2.26 -5.04
C THR A 37 4.53 -1.85 -5.59
N THR A 38 5.13 -0.81 -5.02
CA THR A 38 6.45 -0.30 -5.42
C THR A 38 7.37 -0.15 -4.20
N LEU A 39 8.68 -0.26 -4.39
CA LEU A 39 9.66 0.10 -3.37
C LEU A 39 9.74 1.62 -3.15
N GLU A 40 9.30 2.42 -4.13
CA GLU A 40 9.44 3.87 -4.15
C GLU A 40 8.11 4.57 -3.84
N LYS A 41 8.03 5.21 -2.67
CA LYS A 41 6.81 5.92 -2.23
C LYS A 41 6.39 7.03 -3.22
N SER A 42 7.36 7.66 -3.89
CA SER A 42 7.12 8.70 -4.90
C SER A 42 6.33 8.15 -6.10
N VAL A 43 6.56 6.90 -6.49
CA VAL A 43 5.80 6.21 -7.54
C VAL A 43 4.37 5.95 -7.06
N ALA A 44 4.20 5.42 -5.83
CA ALA A 44 2.87 5.21 -5.26
C ALA A 44 2.03 6.50 -5.19
N LEU A 45 2.64 7.65 -4.89
CA LEU A 45 1.97 8.95 -4.88
C LEU A 45 1.41 9.36 -6.26
N GLN A 46 2.09 9.01 -7.35
CA GLN A 46 1.62 9.28 -8.72
C GLN A 46 0.34 8.50 -9.04
N TYR A 47 0.18 7.30 -8.48
CA TYR A 47 -1.03 6.48 -8.65
C TYR A 47 -2.20 6.93 -7.76
N ALA A 48 -1.91 7.51 -6.60
CA ALA A 48 -2.96 8.02 -5.71
C ALA A 48 -3.60 9.32 -6.23
N ASN A 49 -2.80 10.24 -6.80
CA ASN A 49 -3.19 11.49 -7.50
C ASN A 49 -4.64 11.97 -7.27
N ASP A 50 -4.93 12.39 -6.04
CA ASP A 50 -6.24 12.87 -5.58
C ASP A 50 -6.05 14.06 -4.62
N ALA A 51 -7.13 14.77 -4.27
CA ALA A 51 -7.10 15.88 -3.31
C ALA A 51 -6.61 15.45 -1.92
N VAL A 52 -6.88 14.20 -1.54
CA VAL A 52 -6.34 13.55 -0.34
C VAL A 52 -5.81 12.17 -0.74
N PRO A 53 -4.53 12.07 -1.15
CA PRO A 53 -3.94 10.81 -1.59
C PRO A 53 -3.93 9.76 -0.48
N LEU A 54 -4.36 8.54 -0.78
CA LEU A 54 -4.27 7.40 0.13
C LEU A 54 -3.10 6.50 -0.29
N ILE A 55 -2.14 6.31 0.62
CA ILE A 55 -1.02 5.40 0.43
C ILE A 55 -1.09 4.29 1.48
N PHE A 56 -1.01 3.04 1.03
CA PHE A 56 -0.71 1.92 1.91
C PHE A 56 0.80 1.75 2.01
N GLU A 57 1.32 1.83 3.22
CA GLU A 57 2.68 1.42 3.58
C GLU A 57 2.59 0.01 4.18
N ILE A 58 3.13 -0.98 3.48
CA ILE A 58 3.00 -2.39 3.82
C ILE A 58 4.37 -2.90 4.26
N GLN A 59 4.45 -3.39 5.50
CA GLN A 59 5.65 -4.08 6.00
C GLN A 59 5.67 -5.50 5.45
N VAL A 60 6.83 -5.92 4.95
CA VAL A 60 7.02 -7.24 4.35
C VAL A 60 8.18 -7.97 5.01
N GLY A 61 8.00 -9.26 5.29
CA GLY A 61 9.01 -10.15 5.84
C GLY A 61 9.69 -11.00 4.77
N GLY A 62 10.36 -12.07 5.21
CA GLY A 62 11.06 -13.00 4.30
C GLY A 62 10.13 -13.92 3.52
N VAL A 63 8.93 -14.19 4.04
CA VAL A 63 7.96 -15.17 3.49
C VAL A 63 6.94 -14.48 2.58
N ASP A 64 6.60 -13.25 2.89
CA ASP A 64 5.52 -12.42 2.35
C ASP A 64 6.09 -11.19 1.62
N ARG A 65 7.20 -11.37 0.88
CA ARG A 65 7.94 -10.27 0.23
C ARG A 65 7.42 -9.87 -1.15
N GLY A 66 6.44 -10.59 -1.70
CA GLY A 66 6.02 -10.48 -3.10
C GLY A 66 7.09 -10.93 -4.10
N ALA A 67 6.81 -10.75 -5.39
CA ALA A 67 7.74 -11.03 -6.49
C ALA A 67 8.13 -9.73 -7.19
N SER A 68 9.43 -9.47 -7.31
CA SER A 68 9.89 -8.34 -8.11
C SER A 68 9.64 -8.60 -9.59
N LEU A 69 9.02 -7.65 -10.27
CA LEU A 69 8.76 -7.72 -11.71
C LEU A 69 9.76 -6.93 -12.54
N ASN A 70 10.77 -6.29 -11.92
CA ASN A 70 11.69 -5.36 -12.58
C ASN A 70 12.26 -5.92 -13.91
N PHE A 71 12.70 -7.18 -13.94
CA PHE A 71 13.30 -7.79 -15.15
C PHE A 71 12.34 -8.04 -16.32
N LEU A 72 11.03 -8.11 -16.07
CA LEU A 72 9.99 -8.35 -17.07
C LEU A 72 9.08 -7.14 -17.29
N SER A 73 9.17 -6.14 -16.43
CA SER A 73 8.24 -5.02 -16.40
C SER A 73 8.38 -4.16 -17.65
N GLN A 74 7.25 -3.65 -18.14
CA GLN A 74 7.24 -2.57 -19.13
C GLN A 74 7.74 -1.24 -18.53
N TYR A 75 7.65 -1.11 -17.20
CA TYR A 75 8.10 0.05 -16.42
C TYR A 75 9.05 -0.40 -15.29
N PRO A 76 10.30 -0.83 -15.60
CA PRO A 76 11.25 -1.29 -14.59
C PRO A 76 11.57 -0.24 -13.52
N GLU A 77 11.50 1.05 -13.88
CA GLU A 77 11.73 2.19 -13.00
C GLU A 77 10.70 2.36 -11.88
N GLU A 78 9.57 1.66 -11.96
CA GLU A 78 8.57 1.65 -10.90
C GLU A 78 8.93 0.71 -9.75
N ASP A 79 9.97 -0.11 -9.90
CA ASP A 79 10.43 -1.08 -8.90
C ASP A 79 9.28 -1.90 -8.31
N GLU A 80 8.45 -2.44 -9.20
CA GLU A 80 7.23 -3.15 -8.84
C GLU A 80 7.53 -4.44 -8.08
N ILE A 81 6.84 -4.60 -6.95
CA ILE A 81 6.72 -5.83 -6.18
C ILE A 81 5.25 -6.28 -6.26
N LEU A 82 5.02 -7.41 -6.92
CA LEU A 82 3.70 -7.97 -7.13
C LEU A 82 3.39 -9.08 -6.14
N PHE A 83 2.23 -8.98 -5.49
CA PHE A 83 1.70 -9.99 -4.59
C PHE A 83 0.60 -10.82 -5.27
N PRO A 84 0.46 -12.10 -4.92
CA PRO A 84 -0.54 -12.97 -5.52
C PRO A 84 -1.97 -12.51 -5.18
N PRO A 85 -2.98 -12.97 -5.93
CA PRO A 85 -4.36 -12.65 -5.65
C PRO A 85 -4.80 -13.19 -4.30
N ARG A 86 -5.74 -12.48 -3.66
CA ARG A 86 -6.24 -12.76 -2.30
C ARG A 86 -5.18 -12.55 -1.21
N SER A 87 -4.27 -11.61 -1.42
CA SER A 87 -3.38 -11.15 -0.36
C SER A 87 -4.18 -10.37 0.69
N TYR A 88 -4.03 -10.74 1.96
CA TYR A 88 -4.68 -10.05 3.07
C TYR A 88 -3.77 -8.95 3.61
N LEU A 89 -4.32 -7.78 3.89
CA LEU A 89 -3.65 -6.66 4.53
C LEU A 89 -4.24 -6.45 5.92
N GLU A 90 -3.41 -6.60 6.94
CA GLU A 90 -3.75 -6.26 8.32
C GLU A 90 -3.29 -4.83 8.65
N VAL A 91 -4.14 -4.07 9.31
CA VAL A 91 -3.84 -2.72 9.78
C VAL A 91 -3.07 -2.80 11.09
N MET A 92 -1.75 -2.67 11.01
CA MET A 92 -0.85 -2.71 12.17
C MET A 92 -0.95 -1.46 13.06
N ASN A 93 -1.31 -0.30 12.49
CA ASN A 93 -1.52 0.94 13.23
C ASN A 93 -2.85 1.58 12.84
N ARG A 94 -3.79 1.61 13.78
CA ARG A 94 -5.18 2.08 13.56
C ARG A 94 -5.30 3.59 13.43
N THR A 95 -4.24 4.33 13.74
CA THR A 95 -4.20 5.79 13.56
C THR A 95 -3.52 6.10 12.23
N PRO A 96 -4.25 6.62 11.21
CA PRO A 96 -3.64 6.98 9.94
C PRO A 96 -2.55 8.03 10.13
N ARG A 97 -1.37 7.78 9.55
CA ARG A 97 -0.31 8.78 9.52
C ARG A 97 -0.69 9.85 8.49
N ARG A 98 -0.93 11.08 8.96
CA ARG A 98 -1.13 12.24 8.09
C ARG A 98 0.22 12.87 7.79
N GLU A 99 0.50 13.09 6.51
CA GLU A 99 1.70 13.77 6.06
C GLU A 99 1.30 15.06 5.34
N ILE A 100 2.04 16.13 5.59
CA ILE A 100 1.86 17.41 4.90
C ILE A 100 2.69 17.35 3.61
N GLY A 101 2.05 17.62 2.47
CA GLY A 101 2.74 17.70 1.19
C GLY A 101 3.77 18.84 1.16
N PRO A 102 4.80 18.75 0.30
CA PRO A 102 5.89 19.72 0.22
C PRO A 102 5.43 21.17 -0.05
N ASP A 103 4.23 21.35 -0.61
CA ASP A 103 3.70 22.66 -1.01
C ASP A 103 2.97 23.42 0.13
N ASN A 104 2.78 22.79 1.30
CA ASN A 104 2.19 23.44 2.47
C ASN A 104 3.29 23.80 3.49
N LYS A 105 4.04 24.86 3.20
CA LYS A 105 4.64 25.68 4.27
C LYS A 105 3.53 26.37 5.07
N PRO A 106 3.74 26.70 6.36
CA PRO A 106 2.75 27.43 7.14
C PRO A 106 2.33 28.75 6.47
#